data_AF-A0AAV0L7W9-F1
#
_entry.id   AF-A0AAV0L7W9-F1
#
_cell.length_a   1.000
_cell.length_b   1.000
_cell.length_c   1.000
_cell.angle_alpha   90.00
_cell.angle_beta   90.00
_cell.angle_gamma   90.00
#
_symmetry.space_group_name_H-M   'P 1'
#
loop_
_entity.id
_entity.type
_entity.pdbx_description
1 polymer ?
#
loop_
_entity_poly.entity_id
_entity_poly.type
_entity_poly.pdbx_seq_one_letter_code
_entity_poly.pdbx_strand_id
1 'polypeptide(L)'
;MRVLQDPLIGPDCRAMLEEGEVDDRFLMILFLVVERLRENNSSWKPYLDMLPTTFGNPLWFTDDEILELEGTTLYRATQLQKKTLMSLFENKVKSLVRKLLALDGNTEREATFEDFLWANSVFWSRALNIPFPRSYVFPTFQEDNGCHSTVDDILCEGGVSVNGSSGERAPSSSSQEDTVWVEGLVPGIDFCNHDLKAMATWEVDGTGLVTGSPCSMYLLSAERSLFSVGKEISISYGNKGNEELLYLYGFVMENNPDDYLMVTSLACTFHIYILFYVLSSTPIAND
;
A
#
# COMPACT_ATOMS: atom_id res chain seq x y z
N MET A 1 -13.15 7.73 -17.36
CA MET A 1 -12.61 6.72 -18.30
C MET A 1 -11.72 5.81 -17.46
N ARG A 2 -11.88 4.49 -17.47
CA ARG A 2 -11.02 3.57 -16.69
C ARG A 2 -9.68 3.43 -17.41
N VAL A 3 -8.57 3.35 -16.68
CA VAL A 3 -7.20 3.34 -17.26
C VAL A 3 -7.02 2.25 -18.31
N LEU A 4 -7.55 1.05 -18.05
CA LEU A 4 -7.44 -0.07 -19.00
C LEU A 4 -8.29 0.08 -20.26
N GLN A 5 -9.24 1.01 -20.28
CA GLN A 5 -10.10 1.29 -21.42
C GLN A 5 -9.62 2.53 -22.18
N ASP A 6 -8.58 3.20 -21.70
CA ASP A 6 -8.00 4.36 -22.35
C ASP A 6 -7.38 3.96 -23.70
N PRO A 7 -7.69 4.67 -24.80
CA PRO A 7 -7.19 4.30 -26.12
C PRO A 7 -5.67 4.51 -26.27
N LEU A 8 -5.06 5.39 -25.49
CA LEU A 8 -3.63 5.72 -25.57
C LEU A 8 -2.79 4.79 -24.69
N ILE A 9 -3.12 4.71 -23.40
CA ILE A 9 -2.33 3.94 -22.43
C ILE A 9 -2.91 2.57 -22.10
N GLY A 10 -4.19 2.33 -22.43
CA GLY A 10 -4.87 1.08 -22.11
C GLY A 10 -4.18 -0.17 -22.68
N PRO A 11 -3.66 -0.20 -23.92
CA PRO A 11 -2.92 -1.35 -24.43
C PRO A 11 -1.69 -1.70 -23.57
N ASP A 12 -0.88 -0.71 -23.21
CA ASP A 12 0.32 -0.92 -22.39
C ASP A 12 -0.08 -1.34 -20.97
N CYS A 13 -1.06 -0.65 -20.35
CA CYS A 13 -1.53 -0.97 -19.01
C CYS A 13 -2.20 -2.36 -18.92
N ARG A 14 -2.88 -2.82 -19.98
CA ARG A 14 -3.44 -4.19 -20.04
C ARG A 14 -2.35 -5.24 -20.13
N ALA A 15 -1.35 -5.04 -20.99
CA ALA A 15 -0.22 -5.96 -21.09
C ALA A 15 0.54 -6.06 -19.76
N MET A 16 0.80 -4.92 -19.11
CA MET A 16 1.46 -4.90 -17.81
C MET A 16 0.59 -5.51 -16.69
N LEU A 17 -0.74 -5.38 -16.75
CA LEU A 17 -1.64 -6.07 -15.82
C LEU A 17 -1.54 -7.58 -15.96
N GLU A 18 -1.53 -8.10 -17.19
CA GLU A 18 -1.37 -9.54 -17.46
C GLU A 18 -0.02 -10.07 -16.96
N GLU A 19 1.02 -9.23 -17.00
CA GLU A 19 2.36 -9.52 -16.45
C GLU A 19 2.44 -9.35 -14.91
N GLY A 20 1.38 -8.84 -14.26
CA GLY A 20 1.38 -8.54 -12.82
C GLY A 20 2.19 -7.29 -12.43
N GLU A 21 2.53 -6.45 -13.40
CA GLU A 21 3.34 -5.23 -13.23
C GLU A 21 2.50 -3.97 -12.97
N VAL A 22 1.18 -4.01 -13.21
CA VAL A 22 0.24 -2.91 -12.96
C VAL A 22 -0.80 -3.29 -11.92
N ASP A 23 -0.90 -2.47 -10.89
CA ASP A 23 -1.95 -2.46 -9.89
C ASP A 23 -2.37 -1.02 -9.57
N ASP A 24 -3.29 -0.84 -8.61
CA ASP A 24 -3.76 0.48 -8.17
C ASP A 24 -2.60 1.37 -7.70
N ARG A 25 -1.58 0.79 -7.07
CA ARG A 25 -0.39 1.48 -6.55
C ARG A 25 0.45 2.05 -7.68
N PHE A 26 0.78 1.23 -8.68
CA PHE A 26 1.53 1.66 -9.85
C PHE A 26 0.86 2.84 -10.55
N LEU A 27 -0.47 2.77 -10.72
CA LEU A 27 -1.21 3.84 -11.40
C LEU A 27 -1.25 5.13 -10.59
N MET A 28 -1.34 5.04 -9.27
CA MET A 28 -1.23 6.22 -8.43
C MET A 28 0.17 6.84 -8.48
N ILE A 29 1.22 6.02 -8.49
CA ILE A 29 2.59 6.50 -8.65
C ILE A 29 2.77 7.16 -10.03
N LEU A 30 2.28 6.54 -11.11
CA LEU A 30 2.33 7.10 -12.46
C LEU A 30 1.59 8.43 -12.53
N PHE A 31 0.39 8.51 -11.93
CA PHE A 31 -0.39 9.74 -11.84
C PHE A 31 0.39 10.86 -11.13
N LEU A 32 1.00 10.57 -9.99
CA LEU A 32 1.82 11.54 -9.25
C LEU A 32 3.00 12.07 -10.08
N VAL A 33 3.70 11.21 -10.83
CA VAL A 33 4.79 11.64 -11.73
C VAL A 33 4.27 12.59 -12.80
N VAL A 34 3.16 12.23 -13.47
CA VAL A 34 2.59 13.02 -14.56
C VAL A 34 2.09 14.37 -14.05
N GLU A 35 1.31 14.40 -12.97
CA GLU A 35 0.78 15.65 -12.42
C GLU A 35 1.89 16.57 -11.89
N ARG A 36 2.96 16.01 -11.31
CA ARG A 36 4.14 16.79 -10.92
C ARG A 36 4.79 17.46 -12.12
N LEU A 37 4.97 16.73 -13.23
CA LEU A 37 5.61 17.25 -14.45
C LEU A 37 4.71 18.19 -15.26
N ARG A 38 3.40 18.19 -15.01
CA ARG A 38 2.47 19.21 -15.55
C ARG A 38 2.67 20.59 -14.90
N GLU A 39 3.30 20.65 -13.73
CA GLU A 39 3.58 21.88 -12.99
C GLU A 39 2.35 22.80 -12.90
N ASN A 40 2.43 24.01 -13.47
CA ASN A 40 1.36 25.01 -13.43
C ASN A 40 0.09 24.61 -14.20
N ASN A 41 0.16 23.58 -15.05
CA ASN A 41 -0.98 23.04 -15.78
C ASN A 41 -1.74 21.97 -14.98
N SER A 42 -1.21 21.52 -13.83
CA SER A 42 -1.90 20.55 -12.98
C SER A 42 -2.95 21.22 -12.10
N SER A 43 -4.18 20.71 -12.13
CA SER A 43 -5.22 21.08 -11.16
C SER A 43 -4.89 20.60 -9.73
N TRP A 44 -3.98 19.64 -9.60
CA TRP A 44 -3.52 19.08 -8.33
C TRP A 44 -2.33 19.83 -7.74
N LYS A 45 -1.79 20.82 -8.46
CA LYS A 45 -0.64 21.63 -8.01
C LYS A 45 -0.75 22.10 -6.55
N PRO A 46 -1.89 22.64 -6.06
CA PRO A 46 -1.99 23.06 -4.66
C PRO A 46 -1.73 21.93 -3.65
N TYR A 47 -2.18 20.72 -3.95
CA TYR A 47 -1.92 19.55 -3.12
C TYR A 47 -0.47 19.07 -3.27
N LEU A 48 0.04 19.00 -4.50
CA LEU A 48 1.41 18.57 -4.77
C LEU A 48 2.45 19.49 -4.13
N ASP A 49 2.19 20.80 -4.09
CA ASP A 49 3.07 21.79 -3.46
C ASP A 49 3.15 21.63 -1.92
N MET A 50 2.18 20.94 -1.30
CA MET A 50 2.18 20.63 0.13
C MET A 50 2.88 19.29 0.44
N LEU A 51 3.17 18.46 -0.57
CA LEU A 51 3.80 17.17 -0.37
C LEU A 51 5.31 17.31 -0.08
N PRO A 52 5.91 16.37 0.65
CA PRO A 52 7.34 16.38 0.92
C PRO A 52 8.16 16.32 -0.37
N THR A 53 9.27 17.03 -0.37
CA THR A 53 10.27 16.98 -1.45
C THR A 53 11.47 16.09 -1.12
N THR A 54 11.61 15.69 0.14
CA THR A 54 12.69 14.82 0.66
C THR A 54 12.10 13.74 1.55
N PHE A 55 12.77 12.59 1.63
CA PHE A 55 12.33 11.45 2.44
C PHE A 55 13.48 10.86 3.23
N GLY A 56 13.16 10.33 4.41
CA GLY A 56 14.11 9.62 5.29
C GLY A 56 14.14 8.11 5.10
N ASN A 57 13.51 7.58 4.04
CA ASN A 57 13.53 6.14 3.80
C ASN A 57 14.82 5.71 3.07
N PRO A 58 15.27 4.45 3.22
CA PRO A 58 16.56 3.97 2.71
C PRO A 58 16.77 4.11 1.19
N LEU A 59 15.72 4.27 0.38
CA LEU A 59 15.88 4.47 -1.06
C LEU A 59 16.58 5.80 -1.39
N TRP A 60 16.46 6.78 -0.49
CA TRP A 60 17.04 8.12 -0.56
C TRP A 60 18.36 8.28 0.18
N PHE A 61 18.81 7.24 0.87
CA PHE A 61 20.08 7.28 1.59
C PHE A 61 21.25 7.46 0.62
N THR A 62 22.22 8.23 1.09
CA THR A 62 23.55 8.32 0.50
C THR A 62 24.29 6.99 0.60
N ASP A 63 25.39 6.87 -0.14
CA ASP A 63 26.22 5.67 -0.11
C ASP A 63 26.79 5.39 1.29
N ASP A 64 27.07 6.42 2.09
CA ASP A 64 27.54 6.23 3.46
C ASP A 64 26.41 5.79 4.41
N GLU A 65 25.23 6.41 4.31
CA GLU A 65 24.07 6.07 5.15
C GLU A 65 23.55 4.65 4.88
N ILE A 66 23.58 4.18 3.63
CA ILE A 66 23.13 2.82 3.31
C ILE A 66 24.12 1.76 3.84
N LEU A 67 25.40 2.09 3.99
CA LEU A 67 26.41 1.20 4.56
C LEU A 67 26.19 0.97 6.07
N GLU A 68 25.59 1.91 6.78
CA GLU A 68 25.19 1.72 8.18
C GLU A 68 24.14 0.60 8.35
N LEU A 69 23.43 0.25 7.27
CA LEU A 69 22.48 -0.87 7.25
C LEU A 69 23.15 -2.20 6.84
N GLU A 70 24.44 -2.23 6.50
CA GLU A 70 25.10 -3.43 5.99
C GLU A 70 24.90 -4.65 6.93
N GLY A 71 24.57 -5.79 6.33
CA GLY A 71 24.30 -7.03 7.05
C GLY A 71 22.86 -7.23 7.52
N THR A 72 22.03 -6.18 7.47
CA THR A 72 20.59 -6.28 7.77
C THR A 72 19.78 -6.80 6.59
N THR A 73 18.56 -7.28 6.86
CA THR A 73 17.56 -7.59 5.83
C THR A 73 17.18 -6.34 5.04
N LEU A 74 17.00 -5.22 5.74
CA LEU A 74 16.65 -3.92 5.15
C LEU A 74 17.66 -3.44 4.11
N TYR A 75 18.97 -3.61 4.34
CA TYR A 75 19.99 -3.26 3.35
C TYR A 75 19.81 -4.02 2.03
N ARG A 76 19.64 -5.34 2.12
CA ARG A 76 19.43 -6.19 0.93
C ARG A 76 18.12 -5.84 0.21
N ALA A 77 17.05 -5.65 0.97
CA ALA A 77 15.75 -5.26 0.45
C ALA A 77 15.81 -3.92 -0.29
N THR A 78 16.47 -2.92 0.31
CA THR A 78 16.64 -1.59 -0.27
C THR A 78 17.44 -1.64 -1.57
N GLN A 79 18.56 -2.37 -1.59
CA GLN A 79 19.39 -2.53 -2.79
C GLN A 79 18.63 -3.22 -3.92
N LEU A 80 17.85 -4.26 -3.60
CA LEU A 80 17.01 -4.95 -4.58
C LEU A 80 15.91 -4.03 -5.10
N GLN A 81 15.20 -3.36 -4.21
CA GLN A 81 14.09 -2.46 -4.59
C GLN A 81 14.57 -1.30 -5.47
N LYS A 82 15.70 -0.67 -5.15
CA LYS A 82 16.26 0.43 -5.95
C LYS A 82 16.58 -0.03 -7.39
N LYS A 83 17.11 -1.25 -7.55
CA LYS A 83 17.34 -1.86 -8.88
C LYS A 83 16.03 -2.17 -9.61
N THR A 84 15.05 -2.74 -8.91
CA THR A 84 13.72 -3.03 -9.48
C THR A 84 13.03 -1.76 -9.96
N LEU A 85 13.00 -0.71 -9.13
CA LEU A 85 12.40 0.57 -9.48
C LEU A 85 13.12 1.23 -10.67
N MET A 86 14.45 1.18 -10.72
CA MET A 86 15.22 1.73 -11.84
C MET A 86 14.87 0.99 -13.15
N SER A 87 14.81 -0.34 -13.12
CA SER A 87 14.41 -1.16 -14.27
C SER A 87 12.99 -0.82 -14.74
N LEU A 88 12.04 -0.75 -13.81
CA LEU A 88 10.65 -0.39 -14.11
C LEU A 88 10.54 1.01 -14.72
N PHE A 89 11.33 1.96 -14.20
CA PHE A 89 11.36 3.32 -14.70
C PHE A 89 11.83 3.38 -16.16
N GLU A 90 13.00 2.82 -16.46
CA GLU A 90 13.61 2.88 -17.80
C GLU A 90 12.80 2.10 -18.84
N ASN A 91 12.30 0.92 -18.47
CA ASN A 91 11.64 0.02 -19.42
C ASN A 91 10.18 0.38 -19.68
N LYS A 92 9.47 0.98 -18.70
CA LYS A 92 8.01 1.16 -18.77
C LYS A 92 7.61 2.61 -18.49
N VAL A 93 7.88 3.11 -17.29
CA VAL A 93 7.33 4.40 -16.80
C VAL A 93 7.73 5.57 -17.69
N LYS A 94 9.01 5.65 -18.07
CA LYS A 94 9.53 6.77 -18.88
C LYS A 94 8.77 6.94 -20.20
N SER A 95 8.43 5.82 -20.86
CA SER A 95 7.64 5.83 -22.10
C SER A 95 6.19 6.25 -21.86
N LEU A 96 5.55 5.71 -20.82
CA LEU A 96 4.16 6.02 -20.46
C LEU A 96 3.99 7.50 -20.11
N VAL A 97 4.88 8.04 -19.27
CA VAL A 97 4.86 9.45 -18.88
C VAL A 97 5.02 10.35 -20.11
N ARG A 98 5.94 10.01 -21.03
CA ARG A 98 6.12 10.76 -22.28
C ARG A 98 4.84 10.79 -23.12
N LYS A 99 4.15 9.66 -23.26
CA LYS A 99 2.87 9.57 -24.00
C LYS A 99 1.79 10.43 -23.35
N LEU A 100 1.68 10.38 -22.02
CA LEU A 100 0.67 11.11 -21.27
C LEU A 100 0.89 12.63 -21.33
N LEU A 101 2.13 13.08 -21.16
CA LEU A 101 2.46 14.51 -21.21
C LEU A 101 2.28 15.09 -22.62
N ALA A 102 2.58 14.32 -23.68
CA ALA A 102 2.40 14.79 -25.06
C ALA A 102 0.95 15.19 -25.41
N LEU A 103 -0.05 14.69 -24.67
CA LEU A 103 -1.45 15.10 -24.84
C LEU A 103 -1.73 16.53 -24.37
N ASP A 104 -0.96 17.04 -23.40
CA ASP A 104 -1.16 18.35 -22.80
C ASP A 104 -0.33 19.45 -23.49
N GLY A 105 0.40 19.09 -24.55
CA GLY A 105 1.42 19.92 -25.18
C GLY A 105 2.83 19.42 -24.85
N ASN A 106 3.85 20.02 -25.48
CA ASN A 106 5.23 19.61 -25.24
C ASN A 106 5.65 20.08 -23.84
N THR A 107 5.91 19.16 -22.90
CA THR A 107 6.54 19.52 -21.63
C THR A 107 7.99 19.91 -21.84
N GLU A 108 8.46 20.91 -21.10
CA GLU A 108 9.83 21.41 -21.23
C GLU A 108 10.89 20.41 -20.74
N ARG A 109 10.48 19.45 -19.90
CA ARG A 109 11.36 18.48 -19.23
C ARG A 109 10.90 17.04 -19.41
N GLU A 110 11.86 16.13 -19.55
CA GLU A 110 11.65 14.68 -19.53
C GLU A 110 11.63 14.16 -18.07
N ALA A 111 10.82 13.13 -17.83
CA ALA A 111 10.80 12.45 -16.54
C ALA A 111 12.17 11.86 -16.20
N THR A 112 12.58 12.03 -14.94
CA THR A 112 13.80 11.44 -14.38
C THR A 112 13.47 10.32 -13.41
N PHE A 113 14.47 9.48 -13.08
CA PHE A 113 14.29 8.45 -12.06
C PHE A 113 13.94 9.06 -10.70
N GLU A 114 14.45 10.24 -10.38
CA GLU A 114 14.15 10.94 -9.13
C GLU A 114 12.68 11.37 -9.05
N ASP A 115 12.06 11.79 -10.17
CA ASP A 115 10.62 12.12 -10.21
C ASP A 115 9.77 10.88 -9.89
N PHE A 116 10.16 9.72 -10.43
CA PHE A 116 9.51 8.44 -10.17
C PHE A 116 9.74 7.96 -8.74
N LEU A 117 10.97 8.07 -8.23
CA LEU A 117 11.31 7.69 -6.86
C LEU A 117 10.57 8.57 -5.84
N TRP A 118 10.41 9.86 -6.15
CA TRP A 118 9.60 10.80 -5.37
C TRP A 118 8.14 10.33 -5.32
N ALA A 119 7.53 10.03 -6.47
CA ALA A 119 6.14 9.59 -6.52
C ALA A 119 5.93 8.26 -5.77
N ASN A 120 6.85 7.31 -5.91
CA ASN A 120 6.85 6.06 -5.15
C ASN A 120 6.89 6.33 -3.64
N SER A 121 7.77 7.25 -3.20
CA SER A 121 7.94 7.56 -1.78
C SER A 121 6.75 8.32 -1.21
N VAL A 122 6.14 9.23 -1.97
CA VAL A 122 4.86 9.86 -1.63
C VAL A 122 3.79 8.80 -1.43
N PHE A 123 3.64 7.88 -2.39
CA PHE A 123 2.62 6.84 -2.32
C PHE A 123 2.79 5.98 -1.05
N TRP A 124 3.97 5.39 -0.84
CA TRP A 124 4.18 4.47 0.30
C TRP A 124 4.10 5.15 1.67
N SER A 125 4.42 6.44 1.76
CA SER A 125 4.37 7.17 3.04
C SER A 125 2.99 7.77 3.35
N ARG A 126 2.07 7.86 2.37
CA ARG A 126 0.82 8.63 2.51
C ARG A 126 -0.45 7.94 2.01
N ALA A 127 -0.34 6.86 1.26
CA ALA A 127 -1.51 6.14 0.77
C ALA A 127 -2.30 5.52 1.93
N LEU A 128 -3.62 5.54 1.78
CA LEU A 128 -4.59 4.94 2.67
C LEU A 128 -5.30 3.81 1.94
N ASN A 129 -5.72 2.78 2.70
CA ASN A 129 -6.64 1.75 2.22
C ASN A 129 -8.06 2.31 2.29
N ILE A 130 -8.69 2.58 1.16
CA ILE A 130 -9.98 3.23 1.06
C ILE A 130 -11.04 2.22 0.59
N PRO A 131 -12.16 2.05 1.31
CA PRO A 131 -13.23 1.19 0.85
C PRO A 131 -14.03 1.90 -0.24
N PHE A 132 -14.09 1.29 -1.42
CA PHE A 132 -14.92 1.73 -2.54
C PHE A 132 -15.90 0.63 -2.95
N PRO A 133 -17.04 1.00 -3.57
CA PRO A 133 -18.02 0.02 -4.06
C PRO A 133 -17.51 -0.83 -5.22
N ARG A 134 -16.40 -0.44 -5.87
CA ARG A 134 -15.77 -1.17 -7.00
C ARG A 134 -14.37 -0.64 -7.30
N SER A 135 -13.55 -1.45 -7.96
CA SER A 135 -12.31 -0.93 -8.57
C SER A 135 -12.63 0.03 -9.74
N TYR A 136 -11.94 1.17 -9.75
CA TYR A 136 -12.01 2.16 -10.83
C TYR A 136 -10.92 1.94 -11.89
N VAL A 137 -9.96 1.08 -11.57
CA VAL A 137 -8.84 0.70 -12.44
C VAL A 137 -9.21 -0.52 -13.27
N PHE A 138 -9.67 -1.58 -12.61
CA PHE A 138 -9.98 -2.86 -13.24
C PHE A 138 -11.47 -2.92 -13.59
N PRO A 139 -11.86 -3.40 -14.79
CA PRO A 139 -13.25 -3.71 -15.06
C PRO A 139 -13.72 -4.81 -14.11
N THR A 140 -14.87 -4.60 -13.48
CA THR A 140 -15.64 -5.69 -12.87
C THR A 140 -16.13 -6.56 -14.01
N PHE A 141 -15.65 -7.80 -14.10
CA PHE A 141 -16.28 -8.80 -14.95
C PHE A 141 -17.70 -8.97 -14.40
N GLN A 142 -18.70 -8.40 -15.08
CA GLN A 142 -20.06 -8.87 -14.85
C GLN A 142 -20.07 -10.34 -15.28
N GLU A 143 -20.31 -11.24 -14.33
CA GLU A 143 -20.72 -12.60 -14.63
C GLU A 143 -22.00 -12.51 -15.45
N ASP A 144 -21.85 -12.54 -16.77
CA ASP A 144 -22.95 -12.92 -17.64
C ASP A 144 -23.27 -14.37 -17.26
N ASN A 145 -24.47 -14.61 -16.73
CA ASN A 145 -24.92 -15.91 -16.23
C ASN A 145 -24.71 -17.01 -17.28
N GLY A 146 -23.57 -17.69 -17.17
CA GLY A 146 -23.13 -18.76 -18.05
C GLY A 146 -22.27 -19.72 -17.24
N CYS A 147 -22.95 -20.59 -16.50
CA CYS A 147 -22.45 -21.80 -15.85
C CYS A 147 -21.10 -22.28 -16.40
N HIS A 148 -20.05 -22.33 -15.56
CA HIS A 148 -19.19 -23.50 -15.41
C HIS A 148 -18.25 -23.32 -14.19
N SER A 149 -18.43 -24.19 -13.21
CA SER A 149 -17.55 -24.42 -12.07
C SER A 149 -16.17 -24.94 -12.49
N THR A 150 -15.09 -24.45 -11.86
CA THR A 150 -14.10 -25.20 -11.04
C THR A 150 -12.98 -24.22 -10.63
N VAL A 151 -12.86 -23.88 -9.34
CA VAL A 151 -11.88 -24.37 -8.33
C VAL A 151 -10.43 -23.91 -8.61
N ASP A 152 -9.94 -22.97 -7.79
CA ASP A 152 -8.72 -23.16 -6.97
C ASP A 152 -8.55 -22.01 -5.94
N ASP A 153 -8.84 -22.34 -4.68
CA ASP A 153 -8.51 -21.60 -3.45
C ASP A 153 -7.21 -22.16 -2.87
N ILE A 154 -6.21 -21.31 -2.56
CA ILE A 154 -5.14 -21.52 -1.54
C ILE A 154 -4.54 -20.12 -1.24
N LEU A 155 -4.36 -19.55 -0.03
CA LEU A 155 -4.65 -19.85 1.38
C LEU A 155 -4.40 -18.54 2.17
N CYS A 156 -5.18 -18.29 3.23
CA CYS A 156 -4.69 -17.78 4.52
C CYS A 156 -5.78 -17.95 5.60
N GLU A 157 -5.72 -19.07 6.34
CA GLU A 157 -6.33 -19.23 7.67
C GLU A 157 -5.50 -18.47 8.73
N GLY A 158 -6.03 -18.04 9.89
CA GLY A 158 -7.35 -18.25 10.46
C GLY A 158 -7.50 -17.61 11.85
N GLY A 159 -8.74 -17.59 12.34
CA GLY A 159 -9.12 -17.22 13.70
C GLY A 159 -10.57 -17.66 13.98
N VAL A 160 -10.72 -18.66 14.86
CA VAL A 160 -11.94 -19.43 15.16
C VAL A 160 -12.90 -18.67 16.10
N SER A 161 -14.23 -18.81 15.87
CA SER A 161 -15.20 -19.01 16.98
C SER A 161 -16.53 -19.60 16.50
N VAL A 162 -17.07 -20.53 17.29
CA VAL A 162 -18.25 -21.37 17.02
C VAL A 162 -19.39 -21.01 17.99
N ASN A 163 -20.64 -20.88 17.49
CA ASN A 163 -21.85 -21.55 18.05
C ASN A 163 -23.18 -21.11 17.39
N GLY A 164 -23.92 -22.07 16.82
CA GLY A 164 -25.23 -22.48 17.36
C GLY A 164 -26.55 -21.80 16.95
N SER A 165 -27.21 -22.41 15.95
CA SER A 165 -28.66 -22.72 15.80
C SER A 165 -29.75 -21.66 15.44
N SER A 166 -30.37 -21.98 14.29
CA SER A 166 -31.81 -22.02 13.93
C SER A 166 -32.65 -20.74 13.83
N GLY A 167 -32.80 -20.29 12.57
CA GLY A 167 -34.08 -20.31 11.86
C GLY A 167 -35.05 -19.16 12.10
N GLU A 168 -35.13 -18.23 11.14
CA GLU A 168 -36.38 -17.67 10.63
C GLU A 168 -36.10 -16.84 9.35
N ARG A 169 -36.93 -17.03 8.31
CA ARG A 169 -36.77 -16.46 6.97
C ARG A 169 -37.53 -15.13 6.90
N ALA A 170 -36.85 -14.03 6.58
CA ALA A 170 -37.47 -12.74 6.27
C ALA A 170 -36.65 -12.01 5.16
N PRO A 171 -37.27 -11.07 4.41
CA PRO A 171 -37.09 -10.98 2.96
C PRO A 171 -36.11 -9.90 2.49
N SER A 172 -35.87 -9.95 1.17
CA SER A 172 -35.17 -8.99 0.30
C SER A 172 -33.65 -8.93 0.43
N SER A 173 -33.01 -9.57 -0.55
CA SER A 173 -31.62 -9.37 -0.92
C SER A 173 -31.38 -7.88 -1.22
N SER A 174 -30.83 -7.14 -0.26
CA SER A 174 -29.85 -6.13 -0.62
C SER A 174 -28.65 -6.92 -1.14
N SER A 175 -28.38 -6.86 -2.44
CA SER A 175 -27.05 -7.19 -2.93
C SER A 175 -26.08 -6.26 -2.20
N GLN A 176 -25.47 -6.73 -1.11
CA GLN A 176 -24.26 -6.10 -0.59
C GLN A 176 -23.27 -6.22 -1.74
N GLU A 177 -23.10 -5.14 -2.50
CA GLU A 177 -21.97 -5.03 -3.42
C GLU A 177 -20.73 -5.19 -2.56
N ASP A 178 -19.95 -6.24 -2.82
CA ASP A 178 -18.73 -6.52 -2.08
C ASP A 178 -17.83 -5.30 -2.14
N THR A 179 -17.46 -4.77 -0.97
CA THR A 179 -16.62 -3.59 -0.87
C THR A 179 -15.20 -3.95 -1.30
N VAL A 180 -14.67 -3.21 -2.28
CA VAL A 180 -13.29 -3.35 -2.76
C VAL A 180 -12.42 -2.33 -2.06
N TRP A 181 -11.32 -2.78 -1.47
CA TRP A 181 -10.31 -1.90 -0.91
C TRP A 181 -9.35 -1.46 -2.00
N VAL A 182 -9.17 -0.15 -2.15
CA VAL A 182 -8.20 0.45 -3.08
C VAL A 182 -7.22 1.31 -2.30
N GLU A 183 -5.99 1.39 -2.76
CA GLU A 183 -4.98 2.24 -2.14
C GLU A 183 -4.87 3.57 -2.87
N GLY A 184 -4.94 4.67 -2.14
CA GLY A 184 -4.91 6.01 -2.72
C GLY A 184 -4.58 7.11 -1.73
N LEU A 185 -4.30 8.30 -2.24
CA LEU A 185 -4.02 9.47 -1.41
C LEU A 185 -5.31 10.25 -1.14
N VAL A 186 -5.46 10.71 0.11
CA VAL A 186 -6.62 11.49 0.55
C VAL A 186 -6.12 12.83 1.08
N PRO A 187 -6.06 13.88 0.24
CA PRO A 187 -5.54 15.18 0.62
C PRO A 187 -6.11 15.68 1.95
N GLY A 188 -5.23 15.92 2.90
CA GLY A 188 -5.56 16.41 4.24
C GLY A 188 -5.57 15.32 5.31
N ILE A 189 -6.21 14.17 5.05
CA ILE A 189 -6.14 13.02 5.99
C ILE A 189 -4.72 12.42 5.96
N ASP A 190 -4.15 12.32 4.77
CA ASP A 190 -2.81 11.82 4.51
C ASP A 190 -1.67 12.67 5.12
N PHE A 191 -2.00 13.80 5.75
CA PHE A 191 -1.06 14.65 6.49
C PHE A 191 -0.96 14.30 7.97
N CYS A 192 -1.88 13.48 8.50
CA CYS A 192 -1.84 13.08 9.90
C CYS A 192 -0.64 12.15 10.14
N ASN A 193 0.18 12.47 11.14
CA ASN A 193 1.29 11.60 11.55
C ASN A 193 0.80 10.35 12.27
N HIS A 194 1.69 9.35 12.36
CA HIS A 194 1.46 8.13 13.10
C HIS A 194 1.58 8.34 14.62
N ASP A 195 0.65 7.79 15.39
CA ASP A 195 0.83 7.52 16.81
C ASP A 195 0.22 6.16 17.17
N LEU A 196 0.83 5.45 18.12
CA LEU A 196 0.31 4.20 18.69
C LEU A 196 -1.00 4.43 19.47
N LYS A 197 -1.18 5.63 20.00
CA LYS A 197 -2.40 6.16 20.65
C LYS A 197 -3.03 7.22 19.76
N ALA A 198 -3.33 6.81 18.53
CA ALA A 198 -3.97 7.64 17.52
C ALA A 198 -5.18 8.39 18.08
N MET A 199 -5.19 9.71 17.88
CA MET A 199 -6.28 10.57 18.35
C MET A 199 -7.50 10.55 17.43
N ALA A 200 -7.29 10.17 16.17
CA ALA A 200 -8.33 10.06 15.18
C ALA A 200 -8.22 8.75 14.37
N THR A 201 -9.35 8.34 13.83
CA THR A 201 -9.48 7.43 12.70
C THR A 201 -10.19 8.18 11.56
N TRP A 202 -10.49 7.52 10.45
CA TRP A 202 -11.28 8.09 9.37
C TRP A 202 -12.45 7.16 9.02
N GLU A 203 -13.49 7.74 8.43
CA GLU A 203 -14.66 7.02 7.90
C GLU A 203 -14.99 7.51 6.48
N VAL A 204 -15.64 6.64 5.70
CA VAL A 204 -16.17 6.98 4.37
C VAL A 204 -17.64 7.33 4.46
N ASP A 205 -18.00 8.52 3.99
CA ASP A 205 -19.39 8.92 3.76
C ASP A 205 -19.74 8.70 2.29
N GLY A 206 -20.16 7.48 1.96
CA GLY A 206 -20.58 7.13 0.60
C GLY A 206 -21.79 7.93 0.11
N THR A 207 -22.67 8.34 1.03
CA THR A 207 -23.94 9.00 0.71
C THR A 207 -23.85 10.52 0.68
N GLY A 208 -22.90 11.11 1.39
CA GLY A 208 -22.82 12.55 1.64
C GLY A 208 -23.77 13.04 2.74
N LEU A 209 -24.37 12.15 3.54
CA LEU A 209 -25.31 12.54 4.60
C LEU A 209 -24.61 13.25 5.78
N VAL A 210 -23.34 12.94 6.03
CA VAL A 210 -22.57 13.51 7.14
C VAL A 210 -21.83 14.75 6.67
N THR A 211 -21.17 14.66 5.52
CA THR A 211 -20.27 15.70 5.00
C THR A 211 -20.95 16.68 4.04
N GLY A 212 -22.15 16.35 3.57
CA GLY A 212 -22.81 17.05 2.47
C GLY A 212 -22.24 16.73 1.09
N SER A 213 -21.25 15.83 0.98
CA SER A 213 -20.60 15.44 -0.29
C SER A 213 -20.53 13.92 -0.43
N PRO A 214 -21.11 13.33 -1.48
CA PRO A 214 -21.07 11.88 -1.68
C PRO A 214 -19.64 11.38 -1.94
N CYS A 215 -19.39 10.12 -1.58
CA CYS A 215 -18.08 9.46 -1.72
C CYS A 215 -16.93 10.27 -1.09
N SER A 216 -17.14 10.83 0.09
CA SER A 216 -16.14 11.62 0.80
C SER A 216 -15.58 10.87 2.01
N MET A 217 -14.51 11.40 2.59
CA MET A 217 -13.88 10.86 3.78
C MET A 217 -13.71 11.97 4.82
N TYR A 218 -13.84 11.61 6.11
CA TYR A 218 -13.66 12.55 7.21
C TYR A 218 -12.94 11.88 8.38
N LEU A 219 -12.23 12.69 9.17
CA LEU A 219 -11.62 12.25 10.42
C LEU A 219 -12.67 12.13 11.52
N LEU A 220 -12.64 11.03 12.24
CA LEU A 220 -13.44 10.75 13.42
C LEU A 220 -12.53 10.65 14.64
N SER A 221 -12.94 11.30 15.75
CA SER A 221 -12.23 11.17 17.02
C SER A 221 -12.20 9.71 17.50
N ALA A 222 -11.01 9.16 17.74
CA ALA A 222 -10.85 7.79 18.22
C ALA A 222 -11.26 7.62 19.69
N GLU A 223 -11.12 8.69 20.49
CA GLU A 223 -11.56 8.73 21.88
C GLU A 223 -12.65 9.79 22.11
N ARG A 224 -13.43 9.63 23.19
CA ARG A 224 -14.31 10.70 23.72
C ARG A 224 -13.56 11.74 24.56
N SER A 225 -12.22 11.65 24.63
CA SER A 225 -11.41 12.58 25.42
C SER A 225 -11.40 13.96 24.78
N LEU A 226 -11.38 15.00 25.61
CA LEU A 226 -11.40 16.38 25.14
C LEU A 226 -10.11 16.67 24.38
N PHE A 227 -10.21 16.99 23.09
CA PHE A 227 -9.10 17.60 22.35
C PHE A 227 -8.65 18.86 23.09
N SER A 228 -7.44 18.84 23.64
CA SER A 228 -6.84 20.07 24.13
C SER A 228 -6.32 20.86 22.94
N VAL A 229 -6.75 22.11 22.81
CA VAL A 229 -6.29 23.04 21.77
C VAL A 229 -4.76 23.02 21.70
N GLY A 230 -4.23 22.94 20.48
CA GLY A 230 -2.79 22.92 20.22
C GLY A 230 -2.12 21.54 20.28
N LYS A 231 -2.87 20.46 20.58
CA LYS A 231 -2.37 19.10 20.34
C LYS A 231 -2.52 18.71 18.89
N GLU A 232 -1.52 18.00 18.40
CA GLU A 232 -1.51 17.36 17.09
C GLU A 232 -2.63 16.32 16.98
N ILE A 233 -3.19 16.17 15.77
CA ILE A 233 -4.13 15.11 15.45
C ILE A 233 -3.34 14.03 14.71
N SER A 234 -3.18 12.88 15.36
CA SER A 234 -2.51 11.71 14.80
C SER A 234 -3.50 10.61 14.45
N ILE A 235 -3.12 9.77 13.48
CA ILE A 235 -3.82 8.53 13.12
C ILE A 235 -2.91 7.32 13.36
N SER A 236 -3.44 6.10 13.30
CA SER A 236 -2.62 4.90 13.30
C SER A 236 -2.35 4.47 11.86
N TYR A 237 -1.08 4.20 11.53
CA TYR A 237 -0.69 3.58 10.27
C TYR A 237 -0.79 2.04 10.33
N GLY A 238 -1.23 1.51 11.47
CA GLY A 238 -1.22 0.09 11.80
C GLY A 238 -0.06 -0.29 12.70
N ASN A 239 -0.08 -1.54 13.18
CA ASN A 239 0.93 -2.09 14.07
C ASN A 239 2.15 -2.51 13.24
N LYS A 240 3.12 -1.61 13.11
CA LYS A 240 4.31 -1.79 12.25
C LYS A 240 5.59 -1.77 13.07
N GLY A 241 6.53 -2.66 12.74
CA GLY A 241 7.87 -2.67 13.34
C GLY A 241 8.75 -1.55 12.77
N ASN A 242 9.87 -1.24 13.43
CA ASN A 242 10.72 -0.12 13.05
C ASN A 242 11.41 -0.31 11.69
N GLU A 243 11.71 -1.55 11.30
CA GLU A 243 12.24 -1.84 9.95
C GLU A 243 11.23 -1.42 8.87
N GLU A 244 9.94 -1.73 9.07
CA GLU A 244 8.87 -1.39 8.14
C GLU A 244 8.57 0.13 8.14
N LEU A 245 8.53 0.75 9.32
CA LEU A 245 8.35 2.20 9.45
C LEU A 245 9.46 2.98 8.75
N LEU A 246 10.72 2.56 8.92
CA LEU A 246 11.85 3.19 8.27
C LEU A 246 11.79 2.98 6.75
N TYR A 247 11.48 1.75 6.31
CA TYR A 247 11.45 1.40 4.91
C TYR A 247 10.35 2.13 4.12
N LEU A 248 9.14 2.23 4.67
CA LEU A 248 7.99 2.80 3.97
C LEU A 248 7.79 4.30 4.24
N TYR A 249 7.98 4.73 5.49
CA TYR A 249 7.64 6.09 5.93
C TYR A 249 8.87 6.96 6.23
N GLY A 250 10.05 6.37 6.40
CA GLY A 250 11.29 7.10 6.63
C GLY A 250 11.46 7.62 8.06
N PHE A 251 10.85 6.97 9.04
CA PHE A 251 11.06 7.25 10.46
C PHE A 251 11.06 5.96 11.30
N VAL A 252 11.56 6.05 12.52
CA VAL A 252 11.47 4.98 13.53
C VAL A 252 10.87 5.54 14.82
N MET A 253 10.32 4.66 15.65
CA MET A 253 9.76 5.02 16.95
C MET A 253 10.60 4.45 18.09
N GLU A 254 10.89 5.32 19.07
CA GLU A 254 11.51 4.89 20.32
C GLU A 254 10.54 4.00 21.11
N ASN A 255 11.04 2.86 21.62
CA ASN A 255 10.25 1.90 22.41
C ASN A 255 8.97 1.42 21.69
N ASN A 256 9.06 1.20 20.37
CA ASN A 256 7.96 0.66 19.58
C ASN A 256 7.55 -0.74 20.11
N PRO A 257 6.33 -0.92 20.65
CA PRO A 257 5.89 -2.20 21.21
C PRO A 257 5.61 -3.26 20.13
N ASP A 258 5.41 -2.82 18.89
CA ASP A 258 5.16 -3.68 17.72
C ASP A 258 6.47 -3.97 16.95
N ASP A 259 7.64 -3.64 17.52
CA ASP A 259 8.92 -3.91 16.88
C ASP A 259 9.25 -5.41 16.84
N TYR A 260 9.84 -5.85 15.74
CA TYR A 260 10.20 -7.24 15.53
C TYR A 260 11.45 -7.36 14.64
N LEU A 261 12.15 -8.49 14.78
CA LEU A 261 13.30 -8.82 13.95
C LEU A 261 12.99 -10.06 13.10
N MET A 262 13.09 -9.91 11.79
CA MET A 262 12.97 -11.02 10.85
C MET A 262 14.24 -11.87 10.88
N VAL A 263 14.13 -13.10 11.41
CA VAL A 263 15.22 -14.08 11.39
C VAL A 263 15.06 -14.99 10.17
N THR A 264 15.86 -14.77 9.13
CA THR A 264 15.91 -15.69 7.99
C THR A 264 16.65 -16.97 8.39
N SER A 265 15.90 -18.02 8.72
CA SER A 265 16.45 -19.36 8.81
C SER A 265 16.66 -19.93 7.40
N LEU A 266 17.89 -20.27 7.05
CA LEU A 266 18.16 -21.22 5.96
C LEU A 266 17.52 -22.55 6.39
N ALA A 267 16.34 -22.84 5.84
CA ALA A 267 15.60 -24.06 6.15
C ALA A 267 16.40 -25.29 5.73
N CYS A 268 17.16 -25.83 6.69
CA CYS A 268 17.61 -27.23 6.77
C CYS A 268 18.09 -27.61 8.18
N THR A 269 18.41 -26.66 9.07
CA THR A 269 19.06 -27.00 10.35
C THR A 269 18.10 -27.16 11.54
N PHE A 270 16.91 -26.54 11.53
CA PHE A 270 15.97 -26.68 12.66
C PHE A 270 15.39 -28.09 12.82
N HIS A 271 15.25 -28.86 11.73
CA HIS A 271 14.79 -30.25 11.79
C HIS A 271 15.86 -31.21 12.34
N ILE A 272 17.14 -30.85 12.31
CA ILE A 272 18.22 -31.72 12.78
C ILE A 272 18.38 -31.61 14.31
N TYR A 273 18.23 -30.41 14.89
CA TYR A 273 18.42 -30.24 16.34
C TYR A 273 17.32 -30.87 17.20
N ILE A 274 16.05 -30.84 16.76
CA ILE A 274 14.97 -31.49 17.51
C ILE A 274 15.09 -33.02 17.43
N LEU A 275 15.47 -33.58 16.28
CA LEU A 275 15.64 -35.03 16.13
C LEU A 275 16.85 -35.56 16.92
N PHE A 276 17.97 -34.83 16.95
CA PHE A 276 19.13 -35.21 17.76
C PHE A 276 18.84 -35.14 19.25
N TYR A 277 18.08 -34.15 19.73
CA TYR A 277 17.73 -34.03 21.14
C TYR A 277 16.75 -35.13 21.59
N VAL A 278 15.84 -35.55 20.72
CA VAL A 278 14.91 -36.67 20.98
C VAL A 278 15.62 -38.02 20.93
N LEU A 279 16.58 -38.22 20.02
CA LEU A 279 17.34 -39.47 19.88
C LEU A 279 18.48 -39.62 20.91
N SER A 280 19.01 -38.52 21.47
CA SER A 280 20.01 -38.59 22.55
C SER A 280 19.41 -38.75 23.94
N SER A 281 18.09 -38.60 24.08
CA SER A 281 17.38 -38.62 25.37
C SER A 281 16.62 -39.92 25.65
N THR A 282 16.67 -40.91 24.76
CA THR A 282 16.18 -42.26 25.04
C THR A 282 17.21 -43.03 25.87
N PRO A 283 16.91 -43.43 27.12
CA PRO A 283 17.79 -44.28 27.89
C PRO A 283 17.86 -45.66 27.22
N ILE A 284 19.07 -46.13 26.91
CA ILE A 284 19.30 -47.54 26.62
C ILE A 284 19.01 -48.28 27.92
N ALA A 285 17.89 -49.01 27.97
CA ALA A 285 17.63 -49.95 29.03
C ALA A 285 18.67 -51.07 28.94
N ASN A 286 19.60 -51.09 29.89
CA ASN A 286 20.41 -52.26 30.18
C ASN A 286 19.58 -53.20 31.05
N ASP A 287 19.21 -54.36 30.51
CA ASP A 287 19.02 -55.62 31.21
C ASP A 287 19.35 -56.78 30.26
#